data_AF-A0A8S9XBQ8-F1
#
_entry.id   AF-A0A8S9XBQ8-F1
#
_cell.length_a   1.000
_cell.length_b   1.000
_cell.length_c   1.000
_cell.angle_alpha   90.00
_cell.angle_beta   90.00
_cell.angle_gamma   90.00
#
_symmetry.space_group_name_H-M   'P 1'
#
loop_
_entity.id
_entity.type
_entity.pdbx_description
1 polymer ?
#
loop_
_entity_poly.entity_id
_entity_poly.type
_entity_poly.pdbx_seq_one_letter_code
_entity_poly.pdbx_strand_id
1 'polypeptide(L)'
;LDGTDKRVDSKLTTKQLRILKETVATWDGIPPVDKFIESDMTKEGKVVTFKFKYMTDDNKQCTVDYSLTIDKEKGVLKKHKFECIQLPEEDFDR
;
A
#
# COMPACT_ATOMS: atom_id res chain seq x y z
N LEU A 1 -30.20 1.04 15.00
CA LEU A 1 -28.92 1.64 14.54
C LEU A 1 -28.26 0.59 13.65
N ASP A 2 -28.71 0.51 12.39
CA ASP A 2 -28.19 -0.46 11.42
C ASP A 2 -26.99 0.17 10.72
N GLY A 3 -25.81 -0.04 11.30
CA GLY A 3 -24.53 0.41 10.77
C GLY A 3 -23.79 -0.79 10.19
N THR A 4 -24.30 -1.36 9.10
CA THR A 4 -23.54 -2.34 8.33
C THR A 4 -22.38 -1.63 7.65
N ASP A 5 -21.25 -1.53 8.36
CA ASP A 5 -19.96 -1.16 7.79
C ASP A 5 -19.56 -2.26 6.81
N LYS A 6 -19.88 -2.04 5.53
CA LYS A 6 -19.60 -2.98 4.46
C LYS A 6 -18.11 -2.88 4.14
N ARG A 7 -17.31 -3.70 4.81
CA ARG A 7 -15.93 -3.96 4.39
C ARG A 7 -15.96 -4.60 3.01
N VAL A 8 -15.53 -3.84 2.01
CA VAL A 8 -15.32 -4.34 0.64
C VAL A 8 -13.83 -4.58 0.49
N ASP A 9 -13.39 -5.82 0.65
CA ASP A 9 -12.03 -6.25 0.31
C ASP A 9 -11.99 -6.48 -1.21
N SER A 10 -11.04 -5.85 -1.90
CA SER A 10 -10.94 -5.96 -3.36
C SER A 10 -9.50 -5.90 -3.81
N LYS A 11 -9.12 -6.88 -4.63
CA LYS A 11 -7.83 -6.88 -5.32
C LYS A 11 -7.70 -5.63 -6.18
N LEU A 12 -6.54 -4.97 -6.09
CA LEU A 12 -6.30 -3.75 -6.83
C LEU A 12 -6.19 -4.00 -8.33
N THR A 13 -6.75 -3.07 -9.10
CA THR A 13 -6.59 -3.02 -10.56
C THR A 13 -5.20 -2.52 -10.95
N THR A 14 -4.74 -2.83 -12.16
CA THR A 14 -3.46 -2.34 -12.70
C THR A 14 -3.35 -0.81 -12.66
N LYS A 15 -4.47 -0.10 -12.90
CA LYS A 15 -4.50 1.37 -12.81
C LYS A 15 -4.27 1.85 -11.38
N GLN A 16 -4.89 1.21 -10.38
CA GLN A 16 -4.67 1.55 -8.98
C GLN A 16 -3.22 1.25 -8.54
N LEU A 17 -2.67 0.11 -8.95
CA LEU A 17 -1.26 -0.24 -8.66
C LEU A 17 -0.29 0.79 -9.26
N ARG A 18 -0.54 1.26 -10.48
CA ARG A 18 0.25 2.33 -11.10
C ARG A 18 0.20 3.63 -10.28
N ILE A 19 -1.01 4.05 -9.89
CA ILE A 19 -1.20 5.26 -9.06
C ILE A 19 -0.49 5.10 -7.71
N LEU A 20 -0.56 3.91 -7.09
CA LEU A 20 0.13 3.65 -5.84
C LEU A 20 1.65 3.68 -6.01
N LYS A 21 2.20 3.11 -7.10
CA LYS A 21 3.63 3.19 -7.42
C LYS A 21 4.09 4.64 -7.58
N GLU A 22 3.34 5.45 -8.32
CA GLU A 22 3.61 6.89 -8.49
C GLU A 22 3.47 7.65 -7.16
N THR A 23 2.50 7.29 -6.31
CA THR A 23 2.30 7.92 -5.00
C THR A 23 3.44 7.59 -4.04
N VAL A 24 3.82 6.31 -3.94
CA VAL A 24 4.92 5.83 -3.10
C VAL A 24 6.22 6.51 -3.48
N ALA A 25 6.51 6.68 -4.77
CA ALA A 25 7.73 7.34 -5.23
C ALA A 25 7.89 8.80 -4.74
N THR A 26 6.85 9.40 -4.17
CA THR A 26 6.91 10.75 -3.58
C THR A 26 7.21 10.78 -2.08
N TRP A 27 7.21 9.64 -1.39
CA TRP A 27 7.44 9.60 0.05
C TRP A 27 8.92 9.56 0.37
N ASP A 28 9.32 10.29 1.41
CA ASP A 28 10.72 10.31 1.83
C ASP A 28 11.14 8.96 2.43
N GLY A 29 12.36 8.52 2.08
CA GLY A 29 12.98 7.29 2.58
C GLY A 29 12.38 5.96 2.11
N ILE A 30 11.35 5.96 1.26
CA ILE A 30 10.79 4.70 0.73
C ILE A 30 11.59 4.24 -0.50
N PRO A 31 11.98 2.96 -0.57
CA PRO A 31 12.65 2.43 -1.75
C PRO A 31 11.74 2.42 -3.00
N PRO A 32 12.32 2.45 -4.21
CA PRO A 32 11.57 2.29 -5.45
C PRO A 32 10.85 0.94 -5.51
N VAL A 33 9.63 0.96 -6.05
CA VAL A 33 8.86 -0.27 -6.28
C VAL A 33 9.36 -0.96 -7.55
N ASP A 34 9.96 -2.15 -7.42
CA ASP A 34 10.22 -3.02 -8.58
C ASP A 34 8.95 -3.81 -8.93
N LYS A 35 8.51 -4.69 -8.02
CA LYS A 35 7.39 -5.63 -8.26
C LYS A 35 6.42 -5.70 -7.09
N PHE A 36 5.12 -5.53 -7.34
CA PHE A 36 4.07 -5.78 -6.35
C PHE A 36 3.89 -7.29 -6.10
N ILE A 37 3.78 -7.68 -4.83
CA ILE A 37 3.58 -9.07 -4.38
C ILE A 37 2.11 -9.28 -4.00
N GLU A 38 1.62 -8.43 -3.10
CA GLU A 38 0.28 -8.49 -2.53
C GLU A 38 -0.31 -7.10 -2.49
N SER A 39 -1.62 -6.99 -2.69
CA SER A 39 -2.32 -5.73 -2.56
C SER A 39 -3.77 -5.95 -2.22
N ASP A 40 -4.25 -5.18 -1.25
CA ASP A 40 -5.62 -5.14 -0.81
C ASP A 40 -6.08 -3.69 -0.63
N MET A 41 -7.37 -3.49 -0.75
CA MET A 41 -8.02 -2.22 -0.52
C MET A 41 -9.26 -2.45 0.30
N THR A 42 -9.35 -1.71 1.40
CA THR A 42 -10.56 -1.63 2.22
C THR A 42 -11.16 -0.24 2.14
N LYS A 43 -12.48 -0.18 2.19
CA LYS A 43 -13.23 1.08 2.27
C LYS A 43 -14.24 0.97 3.39
N GLU A 44 -14.11 1.83 4.38
CA GLU A 44 -14.94 1.91 5.57
C GLU A 44 -15.43 3.35 5.72
N GLY A 45 -16.70 3.59 5.41
CA GLY A 45 -17.28 4.92 5.36
C GLY A 45 -16.50 5.92 4.48
N LYS A 46 -15.83 6.88 5.14
CA LYS A 46 -15.04 7.96 4.50
C LYS A 46 -13.55 7.63 4.38
N VAL A 47 -13.12 6.48 4.88
CA VAL A 47 -11.73 6.05 4.88
C VAL A 47 -11.53 4.98 3.81
N VAL A 48 -10.49 5.18 2.99
CA VAL A 48 -10.01 4.17 2.04
C VAL A 48 -8.60 3.81 2.46
N THR A 49 -8.34 2.54 2.71
CA THR A 49 -7.03 2.02 3.13
C THR A 49 -6.50 1.07 2.07
N PHE A 50 -5.26 1.25 1.69
CA PHE A 50 -4.50 0.39 0.79
C PHE A 50 -3.41 -0.29 1.60
N LYS A 51 -3.39 -1.62 1.55
CA LYS A 51 -2.31 -2.42 2.13
C LYS A 51 -1.65 -3.20 1.03
N PHE A 52 -0.35 -3.03 0.85
CA PHE A 52 0.36 -3.74 -0.21
C PHE A 52 1.79 -4.06 0.16
N LYS A 53 2.31 -5.12 -0.45
CA LYS A 53 3.71 -5.53 -0.35
C LYS A 53 4.35 -5.45 -1.72
N TYR A 54 5.61 -5.05 -1.76
CA TYR A 54 6.39 -5.04 -2.98
C TYR A 54 7.86 -5.40 -2.72
N MET A 55 8.53 -5.89 -3.77
CA MET A 55 9.97 -6.06 -3.81
C MET A 55 10.64 -4.80 -4.38
N THR A 56 11.82 -4.50 -3.86
CA THR A 56 12.76 -3.54 -4.42
C THR A 56 13.77 -4.24 -5.33
N ASP A 57 14.58 -3.46 -6.05
CA ASP A 57 15.67 -3.97 -6.88
C ASP A 57 16.82 -4.59 -6.05
N ASP A 58 17.03 -4.12 -4.82
CA ASP A 58 18.01 -4.66 -3.86
C ASP A 58 17.47 -5.80 -2.97
N ASN A 59 16.44 -6.51 -3.45
CA ASN A 59 15.85 -7.69 -2.80
C ASN A 59 15.30 -7.44 -1.38
N LYS A 60 14.82 -6.22 -1.11
CA LYS A 60 14.04 -5.91 0.09
C LYS A 60 12.57 -6.12 -0.18
N GLN A 61 11.87 -6.66 0.81
CA GLN A 61 10.41 -6.69 0.81
C GLN A 61 9.90 -5.53 1.67
N CYS A 62 9.12 -4.64 1.07
CA CYS A 62 8.47 -3.55 1.76
C CYS A 62 6.98 -3.83 1.95
N THR A 63 6.47 -3.56 3.16
CA THR A 63 5.04 -3.58 3.49
C THR A 63 4.57 -2.14 3.70
N VAL A 64 3.47 -1.77 3.06
CA VAL A 64 2.91 -0.43 3.09
C VAL A 64 1.47 -0.45 3.59
N ASP A 65 1.15 0.50 4.46
CA ASP A 65 -0.20 0.89 4.85
C ASP A 65 -0.43 2.36 4.46
N TYR A 66 -1.41 2.61 3.61
CA TYR A 66 -1.74 3.94 3.10
C TYR A 66 -3.23 4.20 3.24
N SER A 67 -3.61 5.27 3.94
CA SER A 67 -5.01 5.64 4.14
C SER A 67 -5.32 7.04 3.64
N LEU A 68 -6.53 7.15 3.08
CA LEU A 68 -7.16 8.38 2.60
C LEU A 68 -8.44 8.59 3.41
N THR A 69 -8.55 9.70 4.13
CA THR A 69 -9.79 10.12 4.76
C THR A 69 -10.38 11.29 4.00
N ILE A 70 -11.58 11.11 3.44
CA ILE A 70 -12.30 12.17 2.73
C ILE A 70 -13.10 12.99 3.74
N ASP A 71 -12.59 14.17 4.08
CA ASP A 71 -13.27 15.16 4.91
C ASP A 71 -13.87 16.26 4.01
N LYS A 72 -15.15 16.57 4.17
CA LYS A 72 -15.84 17.56 3.33
C LYS A 72 -15.41 19.00 3.62
N GLU A 73 -14.92 19.25 4.82
CA GLU A 73 -14.50 20.58 5.27
C GLU A 73 -12.98 20.76 5.14
N LYS A 74 -12.22 19.69 5.39
CA LYS A 74 -10.74 19.72 5.42
C LYS A 74 -10.08 19.14 4.18
N GLY A 75 -10.86 18.58 3.25
CA GLY A 75 -10.34 17.90 2.06
C GLY A 75 -9.88 16.47 2.34
N VAL A 76 -8.89 16.00 1.58
CA VAL A 76 -8.40 14.61 1.70
C VAL A 76 -7.19 14.58 2.63
N LEU A 77 -7.34 13.95 3.79
CA LEU A 77 -6.23 13.64 4.68
C LEU A 77 -5.55 12.35 4.22
N LYS A 78 -4.23 12.37 4.12
CA LYS A 78 -3.40 11.24 3.70
C LYS A 78 -2.52 10.81 4.86
N LYS A 79 -2.45 9.51 5.14
CA LYS A 79 -1.49 8.93 6.10
C LYS A 79 -0.84 7.72 5.48
N HIS A 80 0.46 7.58 5.64
CA HIS A 80 1.20 6.42 5.17
C HIS A 80 2.18 5.93 6.23
N LYS A 81 2.44 4.62 6.20
CA LYS A 81 3.49 3.95 6.94
C LYS A 81 4.08 2.87 6.04
N PHE A 82 5.39 2.71 6.08
CA PHE A 82 6.07 1.62 5.41
C PHE A 82 7.15 1.03 6.30
N GLU A 83 7.45 -0.24 6.06
CA GLU A 83 8.54 -0.97 6.69
C GLU A 83 9.13 -1.91 5.65
N CYS A 84 10.46 -1.96 5.57
CA CYS A 84 11.16 -2.80 4.61
C CYS A 84 12.12 -3.73 5.34
N ILE A 85 12.10 -5.00 4.96
CA ILE A 85 13.01 -6.02 5.45
C ILE A 85 13.90 -6.49 4.32
N GLN A 86 15.20 -6.63 4.58
CA GLN A 86 16.09 -7.33 3.67
C GLN A 86 15.72 -8.80 3.71
N LEU A 87 15.34 -9.38 2.57
CA LEU A 87 15.21 -10.82 2.50
C LEU A 87 16.61 -11.43 2.50
N PRO A 88 16.82 -12.58 3.16
CA PRO A 88 18.06 -13.31 2.97
C PRO A 88 18.26 -13.51 1.47
N GLU A 89 19.48 -13.29 1.00
CA GLU A 89 19.87 -13.85 -0.30
C GLU A 89 19.57 -15.36 -0.17
N GLU A 90 18.73 -15.90 -1.05
CA GLU A 90 18.62 -17.35 -1.09
C GLU A 90 20.02 -17.84 -1.45
N ASP A 91 20.73 -18.40 -0.46
CA ASP A 91 21.93 -19.18 -0.67
C ASP A 91 21.52 -20.35 -1.56
N PHE A 92 21.45 -20.12 -2.87
CA PHE A 92 21.49 -21.15 -3.90
C PHE A 92 22.92 -21.71 -3.94
N ASP A 93 23.40 -22.17 -2.79
CA ASP A 93 24.68 -22.84 -2.65
C ASP A 93 24.42 -24.30 -2.26
N ARG A 94 24.57 -25.15 -3.29
CA ARG A 94 24.75 -26.62 -3.32
C ARG A 94 23.57 -27.52 -3.66
#